data_AF-A0A936CPN4-F1
#
_entry.id   AF-A0A936CPN4-F1
#
_cell.length_a   1.000
_cell.length_b   1.000
_cell.length_c   1.000
_cell.angle_alpha   90.00
_cell.angle_beta   90.00
_cell.angle_gamma   90.00
#
_symmetry.space_group_name_H-M   'P 1'
#
loop_
_entity.id
_entity.type
_entity.pdbx_description
1 polymer ?
#
loop_
_entity_poly.entity_id
_entity_poly.type
_entity_poly.pdbx_seq_one_letter_code
_entity_poly.pdbx_strand_id
1 'polypeptide(L)'
;MMMFAARKFTLTLLAAGLLAAGAAAQDEDLAPAAADPGPAPTAAKILIPVKIPFQGFLTSDAGVPLDGTVSLGFTLFDAASGGNAVWGPETQSVAVSEGLFQANLGEVVALDPADFTADVSLFLGITVDGGAELSPRTPLLSVPFALSAENATNGGGSGLWSTNGTNVWRAGGRVGIGTAGPQAPLDVWGDVYVQNASFEVRNSTGGRAIYNWAGDQARLRIGGNGAGASNGFAIQGGGNTNLLRVTGNGRVGIGTGAENPATTLDVYGAVTIRGGADIVEGFGTHGDEDVEPGTVMVIDADNAGKLAVSDRTYDARVAGVVSGAGGVQPGIKLGQDGHLDGDLPVAMTGRVYVKCTTENGPIRPGDRLTTASLAGHAMKALDRDRADGAVIGKAMSSLESGTGLVLVLVNLQ
;
A
#
# COMPACT_ATOMS: atom_id res chain seq x y z
N MET A 1 -54.64 58.84 16.61
CA MET A 1 -53.45 59.55 16.11
C MET A 1 -52.80 58.68 15.04
N MET A 2 -52.93 59.09 13.77
CA MET A 2 -52.21 58.67 12.53
C MET A 2 -52.03 57.16 12.22
N MET A 3 -52.77 56.64 11.22
CA MET A 3 -52.37 56.34 9.80
C MET A 3 -51.82 54.91 9.63
N PHE A 4 -52.56 53.93 9.05
CA PHE A 4 -52.73 53.58 7.60
C PHE A 4 -51.40 53.55 6.81
N ALA A 5 -51.02 52.60 5.93
CA ALA A 5 -51.50 51.36 5.31
C ALA A 5 -50.22 50.75 4.61
N ALA A 6 -50.10 49.55 4.05
CA ALA A 6 -50.97 48.85 3.11
C ALA A 6 -50.50 47.39 2.88
N ARG A 7 -51.47 46.55 2.52
CA ARG A 7 -51.41 45.12 2.17
C ARG A 7 -50.63 44.84 0.87
N LYS A 8 -50.23 43.56 0.68
CA LYS A 8 -50.46 42.78 -0.56
C LYS A 8 -50.40 41.27 -0.28
N PHE A 9 -51.43 40.56 -0.76
CA PHE A 9 -51.58 39.10 -0.81
C PHE A 9 -51.00 38.56 -2.12
N THR A 10 -50.39 37.38 -2.11
CA THR A 10 -50.27 36.51 -3.31
C THR A 10 -50.47 35.04 -2.90
N LEU A 11 -51.34 34.36 -3.64
CA LEU A 11 -51.75 32.97 -3.55
C LEU A 11 -51.15 32.22 -4.74
N THR A 12 -50.47 31.07 -4.57
CA THR A 12 -50.30 30.11 -5.69
C THR A 12 -50.02 28.67 -5.22
N LEU A 13 -51.02 27.82 -5.52
CA LEU A 13 -51.06 26.41 -5.95
C LEU A 13 -50.30 25.26 -5.25
N LEU A 14 -51.11 24.23 -4.98
CA LEU A 14 -50.81 22.83 -4.71
C LEU A 14 -50.34 22.11 -5.99
N ALA A 15 -49.31 21.25 -5.90
CA ALA A 15 -49.10 20.14 -6.83
C ALA A 15 -48.54 18.94 -6.07
N ALA A 16 -49.39 17.94 -5.86
CA ALA A 16 -49.00 16.61 -5.44
C ALA A 16 -48.41 15.87 -6.65
N GLY A 17 -47.19 15.34 -6.50
CA GLY A 17 -46.53 14.48 -7.47
C GLY A 17 -46.02 13.23 -6.77
N LEU A 18 -46.80 12.16 -6.86
CA LEU A 18 -46.46 10.80 -6.45
C LEU A 18 -45.53 10.20 -7.51
N LEU A 19 -44.35 9.70 -7.13
CA LEU A 19 -43.71 8.61 -7.86
C LEU A 19 -42.82 7.80 -6.91
N ALA A 20 -43.18 6.54 -6.76
CA ALA A 20 -42.41 5.51 -6.10
C ALA A 20 -41.18 5.13 -6.93
N ALA A 21 -40.05 4.93 -6.27
CA ALA A 21 -38.99 4.06 -6.74
C ALA A 21 -38.30 3.47 -5.50
N GLY A 22 -38.36 2.14 -5.39
CA GLY A 22 -37.63 1.40 -4.38
C GLY A 22 -36.12 1.59 -4.56
N ALA A 23 -35.41 1.68 -3.45
CA ALA A 23 -33.97 1.54 -3.43
C ALA A 23 -33.58 0.82 -2.14
N ALA A 24 -32.99 -0.36 -2.35
CA ALA A 24 -31.97 -1.02 -1.56
C ALA A 24 -32.04 -0.91 -0.03
N ALA A 25 -32.15 -2.08 0.60
CA ALA A 25 -31.60 -2.32 1.92
C ALA A 25 -30.23 -1.62 2.03
N GLN A 26 -30.16 -0.60 2.88
CA GLN A 26 -28.88 -0.15 3.41
C GLN A 26 -28.42 -1.29 4.31
N ASP A 27 -27.55 -2.13 3.75
CA ASP A 27 -26.55 -2.83 4.53
C ASP A 27 -25.78 -1.71 5.23
N GLU A 28 -26.14 -1.41 6.48
CA GLU A 28 -25.30 -0.60 7.35
C GLU A 28 -24.02 -1.40 7.53
N ASP A 29 -23.10 -1.18 6.59
CA ASP A 29 -21.70 -1.47 6.72
C ASP A 29 -21.28 -0.87 8.06
N LEU A 30 -21.17 -1.76 9.04
CA LEU A 30 -20.62 -1.48 10.35
C LEU A 30 -19.21 -0.97 10.11
N ALA A 31 -19.09 0.35 9.95
CA ALA A 31 -17.82 1.04 9.93
C ALA A 31 -16.99 0.44 11.07
N PRO A 32 -15.76 -0.04 10.81
CA PRO A 32 -14.95 -0.61 11.87
C PRO A 32 -14.87 0.46 12.95
N ALA A 33 -15.41 0.13 14.13
CA ALA A 33 -15.43 1.03 15.27
C ALA A 33 -14.02 1.61 15.38
N ALA A 34 -13.91 2.93 15.15
CA ALA A 34 -12.69 3.64 15.42
C ALA A 34 -12.36 3.28 16.87
N ALA A 35 -11.30 2.50 17.07
CA ALA A 35 -10.81 2.25 18.40
C ALA A 35 -10.54 3.63 18.99
N ASP A 36 -11.39 4.02 19.94
CA ASP A 36 -11.17 5.20 20.76
C ASP A 36 -9.72 5.10 21.24
N PRO A 37 -8.84 6.07 20.92
CA PRO A 37 -7.53 6.08 21.54
C PRO A 37 -7.80 6.27 23.02
N GLY A 38 -7.81 5.16 23.76
CA GLY A 38 -8.11 5.15 25.18
C GLY A 38 -7.35 6.28 25.87
N PRO A 39 -7.93 6.89 26.92
CA PRO A 39 -7.41 8.10 27.52
C PRO A 39 -5.91 7.97 27.69
N ALA A 40 -5.15 8.91 27.10
CA ALA A 40 -3.70 8.96 27.25
C ALA A 40 -3.36 8.70 28.72
N PRO A 41 -2.40 7.82 29.04
CA PRO A 41 -2.10 7.51 30.44
C PRO A 41 -1.83 8.83 31.14
N THR A 42 -2.73 9.24 32.03
CA THR A 42 -2.55 10.42 32.85
C THR A 42 -1.22 10.21 33.55
N ALA A 43 -0.22 11.04 33.21
CA ALA A 43 1.10 10.91 33.75
C ALA A 43 0.97 10.78 35.28
N ALA A 44 1.34 9.61 35.81
CA ALA A 44 1.37 9.41 37.24
C ALA A 44 2.31 10.48 37.78
N LYS A 45 1.77 11.48 38.50
CA LYS A 45 2.59 12.47 39.18
C LYS A 45 3.42 11.67 40.17
N ILE A 46 4.69 11.46 39.84
CA ILE A 46 5.65 10.82 40.74
C ILE A 46 5.67 11.67 42.01
N LEU A 47 5.04 11.17 43.07
CA LEU A 47 5.00 11.84 44.37
C LEU A 47 6.26 11.43 45.15
N ILE A 48 7.43 11.78 44.63
CA ILE A 48 8.65 11.74 45.44
C ILE A 48 8.51 12.87 46.46
N PRO A 49 8.58 12.60 47.78
CA PRO A 49 8.64 13.66 48.76
C PRO A 49 9.87 14.53 48.48
N VAL A 50 9.65 15.76 48.04
CA VAL A 50 10.72 16.73 47.77
C VAL A 50 11.09 17.37 49.10
N LYS A 51 11.91 16.66 49.88
CA LYS A 51 12.43 17.11 51.17
C LYS A 51 13.95 17.10 51.15
N ILE A 52 14.58 18.15 51.67
CA ILE A 52 16.04 18.23 51.78
C ILE A 52 16.41 18.06 53.25
N PRO A 53 17.10 16.96 53.62
CA PRO A 53 17.58 16.79 54.99
C PRO A 53 18.70 17.80 55.27
N PHE A 54 18.62 18.45 56.42
CA PHE A 54 19.60 19.42 56.90
C PHE A 54 19.93 19.16 58.37
N GLN A 55 21.21 19.25 58.71
CA GLN A 55 21.70 19.08 60.07
C GLN A 55 22.63 20.25 60.41
N GLY A 56 22.50 20.77 61.63
CA GLY A 56 23.33 21.87 62.11
C GLY A 56 23.69 21.75 63.60
N PHE A 57 24.56 22.65 64.04
CA PHE A 57 24.99 22.78 65.43
C PHE A 57 24.75 24.21 65.90
N LEU A 58 24.01 24.39 66.99
CA LEU A 58 23.64 25.68 67.56
C LEU A 58 24.33 25.89 68.91
N THR A 59 24.95 27.06 69.04
CA THR A 59 25.51 27.55 70.30
C THR A 59 24.89 28.89 70.65
N SER A 60 24.87 29.21 71.94
CA SER A 60 24.71 30.60 72.39
C SER A 60 25.88 31.48 71.93
N ASP A 61 25.74 32.79 72.09
CA ASP A 61 26.81 33.77 71.83
C ASP A 61 28.08 33.53 72.67
N ALA A 62 27.95 32.81 73.80
CA ALA A 62 29.06 32.38 74.65
C ALA A 62 29.73 31.08 74.18
N GLY A 63 29.29 30.50 73.06
CA GLY A 63 29.79 29.24 72.50
C GLY A 63 29.29 27.98 73.20
N VAL A 64 28.36 28.12 74.16
CA VAL A 64 27.77 26.97 74.87
C VAL A 64 26.71 26.31 73.98
N PRO A 65 26.76 24.98 73.75
CA PRO A 65 25.74 24.26 73.00
C PRO A 65 24.35 24.46 73.59
N LEU A 66 23.33 24.62 72.74
CA LEU A 66 21.95 24.79 73.19
C LEU A 66 21.28 23.43 73.43
N ASP A 67 20.43 23.37 74.45
CA ASP A 67 19.57 22.22 74.77
C ASP A 67 18.12 22.69 74.89
N GLY A 68 17.20 21.94 74.29
CA GLY A 68 15.76 22.22 74.35
C GLY A 68 15.13 22.37 72.97
N THR A 69 13.90 22.88 72.92
CA THR A 69 13.18 23.11 71.65
C THR A 69 13.33 24.55 71.23
N VAL A 70 13.74 24.78 69.97
CA VAL A 70 13.87 26.11 69.36
C VAL A 70 13.03 26.21 68.10
N SER A 71 12.57 27.41 67.76
CA SER A 71 11.86 27.68 66.50
C SER A 71 12.85 28.11 65.43
N LEU A 72 13.09 27.26 64.44
CA LEU A 72 13.97 27.55 63.30
C LEU A 72 13.17 28.06 62.11
N GLY A 73 13.59 29.17 61.52
CA GLY A 73 13.11 29.66 60.24
C GLY A 73 14.12 29.40 59.12
N PHE A 74 13.70 28.79 58.02
CA PHE A 74 14.51 28.45 56.85
C PHE A 74 14.05 29.25 55.63
N THR A 75 14.98 29.78 54.85
CA THR A 75 14.70 30.46 53.57
C THR A 75 15.85 30.21 52.61
N LEU A 76 15.53 29.88 51.35
CA LEU A 76 16.53 29.73 50.29
C LEU A 76 16.65 31.05 49.53
N PHE A 77 17.88 31.45 49.26
CA PHE A 77 18.21 32.69 48.56
C PHE A 77 19.10 32.43 47.35
N ASP A 78 19.05 33.33 46.37
CA ASP A 78 19.89 33.32 45.16
C ASP A 78 21.30 33.91 45.37
N ALA A 79 21.61 34.40 46.58
CA ALA A 79 22.90 35.00 46.91
C ALA A 79 23.33 34.74 48.37
N ALA A 80 24.65 34.72 48.59
CA ALA A 80 25.28 34.50 49.90
C ALA A 80 24.97 35.58 50.94
N SER A 81 24.62 36.79 50.49
CA SER A 81 24.17 37.93 51.30
C SER A 81 23.27 38.83 50.45
N GLY A 82 22.20 39.39 51.02
CA GLY A 82 21.20 40.11 50.21
C GLY A 82 20.37 39.15 49.37
N GLY A 83 20.20 39.42 48.07
CA GLY A 83 19.51 38.52 47.14
C GLY A 83 17.99 38.44 47.32
N ASN A 84 17.35 37.66 46.47
CA ASN A 84 15.92 37.34 46.54
C ASN A 84 15.71 36.00 47.24
N ALA A 85 14.60 35.88 47.97
CA ALA A 85 14.13 34.59 48.45
C ALA A 85 13.60 33.77 47.27
N VAL A 86 14.21 32.62 47.03
CA VAL A 86 13.79 31.64 46.01
C VAL A 86 12.71 30.70 46.59
N TRP A 87 12.81 30.37 47.88
CA TRP A 87 11.81 29.56 48.58
C TRP A 87 11.78 29.90 50.08
N GLY A 88 10.62 29.67 50.72
CA GLY A 88 10.37 30.00 52.13
C GLY A 88 9.71 31.39 52.33
N PRO A 89 9.63 31.89 53.57
CA PRO A 89 10.15 31.27 54.78
C PRO A 89 9.34 30.05 55.23
N GLU A 90 10.04 29.04 55.71
CA GLU A 90 9.48 27.89 56.41
C GLU A 90 9.85 27.97 57.90
N THR A 91 8.90 27.77 58.81
CA THR A 91 9.18 27.75 60.26
C THR A 91 8.90 26.38 60.85
N GLN A 92 9.85 25.84 61.61
CA GLN A 92 9.76 24.52 62.26
C GLN A 92 10.17 24.61 63.72
N SER A 93 9.43 23.93 64.60
CA SER A 93 9.81 23.72 65.99
C SER A 93 10.69 22.48 66.08
N VAL A 94 11.98 22.66 66.35
CA VAL A 94 13.00 21.59 66.28
C VAL A 94 13.62 21.37 67.66
N ALA A 95 13.75 20.11 68.06
CA ALA A 95 14.48 19.74 69.27
C ALA A 95 15.99 19.79 69.01
N VAL A 96 16.70 20.46 69.90
CA VAL A 96 18.16 20.59 69.94
C VAL A 96 18.66 19.84 71.16
N SER A 97 19.66 18.99 70.95
CA SER A 97 20.31 18.23 72.01
C SER A 97 21.81 18.37 71.86
N GLU A 98 22.47 18.84 72.91
CA GLU A 98 23.90 19.16 72.97
C GLU A 98 24.34 20.02 71.77
N GLY A 99 23.49 20.97 71.37
CA GLY A 99 23.69 21.85 70.21
C GLY A 99 23.29 21.23 68.87
N LEU A 100 23.11 19.92 68.74
CA LEU A 100 22.78 19.29 67.46
C LEU A 100 21.28 19.32 67.15
N PHE A 101 20.92 19.62 65.90
CA PHE A 101 19.55 19.51 65.40
C PHE A 101 19.49 18.90 63.99
N GLN A 102 18.35 18.29 63.65
CA GLN A 102 18.04 17.81 62.30
C GLN A 102 16.67 18.35 61.86
N ALA A 103 16.58 18.79 60.61
CA ALA A 103 15.36 19.31 60.00
C ALA A 103 15.24 18.82 58.55
N ASN A 104 14.02 18.72 58.05
CA ASN A 104 13.76 18.47 56.64
C ASN A 104 13.17 19.75 56.04
N LEU A 105 13.87 20.41 55.13
CA LEU A 105 13.29 21.53 54.38
C LEU A 105 12.20 20.97 53.46
N GLY A 106 11.08 21.68 53.33
CA GLY A 106 9.93 21.20 52.57
C GLY A 106 8.88 20.46 53.41
N GLU A 107 9.03 20.41 54.73
CA GLU A 107 8.14 19.65 55.64
C GLU A 107 6.79 20.35 55.84
N VAL A 108 6.83 21.67 56.07
CA VAL A 108 5.69 22.54 56.33
C VAL A 108 5.33 23.36 55.09
N VAL A 109 6.34 23.92 54.40
CA VAL A 109 6.18 24.67 53.15
C VAL A 109 6.79 23.85 52.02
N ALA A 110 5.97 23.26 51.15
CA ALA A 110 6.44 22.37 50.09
C ALA A 110 7.49 23.04 49.18
N LEU A 111 8.52 22.28 48.81
CA LEU A 111 9.51 22.67 47.81
C LEU A 111 8.97 22.40 46.41
N ASP A 112 9.17 23.34 45.48
CA ASP A 112 8.93 23.11 44.05
C ASP A 112 10.26 22.71 43.38
N PRO A 113 10.34 21.55 42.70
CA PRO A 113 11.50 21.21 41.88
C PRO A 113 11.91 22.28 40.87
N ALA A 114 10.98 23.14 40.43
CA ALA A 114 11.26 24.26 39.55
C ALA A 114 12.16 25.34 40.19
N ASP A 115 12.25 25.40 41.52
CA ASP A 115 13.13 26.33 42.25
C ASP A 115 14.61 25.92 42.18
N PHE A 116 14.90 24.69 41.73
CA PHE A 116 16.24 24.09 41.67
C PHE A 116 16.78 23.99 40.23
N THR A 117 16.75 25.10 39.49
CA THR A 117 17.33 25.14 38.13
C THR A 117 18.87 25.18 38.16
N ALA A 118 19.52 24.58 37.15
CA ALA A 118 20.99 24.48 37.07
C ALA A 118 21.75 25.82 37.02
N ASP A 119 21.06 26.93 36.72
CA ASP A 119 21.66 28.26 36.56
C ASP A 119 21.63 29.13 37.82
N VAL A 120 21.11 28.61 38.95
CA VAL A 120 20.96 29.38 40.20
C VAL A 120 21.78 28.75 41.32
N SER A 121 22.67 29.54 41.94
CA SER A 121 23.33 29.16 43.19
C SER A 121 22.40 29.42 44.37
N LEU A 122 22.08 28.39 45.15
CA LEU A 122 21.17 28.51 46.29
C LEU A 122 21.92 28.56 47.62
N PHE A 123 21.47 29.42 48.52
CA PHE A 123 22.03 29.62 49.86
C PHE A 123 20.92 29.52 50.90
N LEU A 124 21.12 28.70 51.91
CA LEU A 124 20.22 28.53 53.04
C LEU A 124 20.48 29.58 54.12
N GLY A 125 19.48 30.43 54.33
CA GLY A 125 19.35 31.33 55.47
C GLY A 125 18.60 30.67 56.63
N ILE A 126 19.07 30.91 57.85
CA ILE A 126 18.51 30.33 59.08
C ILE A 126 18.27 31.44 60.10
N THR A 127 17.08 31.45 60.71
CA THR A 127 16.73 32.30 61.87
C THR A 127 16.39 31.41 63.05
N VAL A 128 16.68 31.87 64.28
CA VAL A 128 16.39 31.15 65.53
C VAL A 128 15.46 32.02 66.37
N ASP A 129 14.34 31.46 66.81
CA ASP A 129 13.30 32.11 67.64
C ASP A 129 12.83 33.47 67.12
N GLY A 130 12.80 33.64 65.79
CA GLY A 130 12.42 34.90 65.13
C GLY A 130 13.45 36.02 65.23
N GLY A 131 14.67 35.71 65.68
CA GLY A 131 15.80 36.63 65.74
C GLY A 131 16.40 36.97 64.37
N ALA A 132 17.55 37.65 64.39
CA ALA A 132 18.27 37.99 63.17
C ALA A 132 18.74 36.73 62.41
N GLU A 133 18.84 36.84 61.08
CA GLU A 133 19.38 35.78 60.23
C GLU A 133 20.84 35.49 60.59
N LEU A 134 21.17 34.20 60.76
CA LEU A 134 22.53 33.76 61.01
C LEU A 134 23.41 34.02 59.79
N SER A 135 24.59 34.58 60.02
CA SER A 135 25.58 34.90 58.98
C SER A 135 26.88 34.13 59.20
N PRO A 136 27.51 33.57 58.15
CA PRO A 136 27.07 33.58 56.74
C PRO A 136 25.99 32.53 56.42
N ARG A 137 25.25 32.72 55.32
CA ARG A 137 24.34 31.70 54.77
C ARG A 137 25.09 30.45 54.33
N THR A 138 24.44 29.29 54.43
CA THR A 138 25.05 28.01 54.03
C THR A 138 24.81 27.76 52.54
N PRO A 139 25.84 27.62 51.68
CA PRO A 139 25.62 27.27 50.27
C PRO A 139 25.07 25.85 50.14
N LEU A 140 24.08 25.65 49.26
CA LEU A 140 23.64 24.33 48.83
C LEU A 140 24.54 23.84 47.69
N LEU A 141 25.16 22.68 47.88
CA LEU A 141 26.09 22.08 46.91
C LEU A 141 25.52 20.79 46.32
N SER A 142 25.91 20.48 45.09
CA SER A 142 25.57 19.22 44.41
C SER A 142 26.23 18.02 45.10
N VAL A 143 25.49 16.91 45.21
CA VAL A 143 26.03 15.61 45.64
C VAL A 143 26.53 14.79 44.43
N PRO A 144 27.53 13.89 44.58
CA PRO A 144 28.13 13.18 43.44
C PRO A 144 27.16 12.43 42.51
N PHE A 145 26.10 11.82 43.07
CA PHE A 145 25.07 11.16 42.27
C PHE A 145 24.14 12.14 41.56
N ALA A 146 23.92 13.34 42.12
CA ALA A 146 23.13 14.39 41.46
C ALA A 146 23.88 15.00 40.26
N LEU A 147 25.21 15.10 40.32
CA LEU A 147 26.05 15.48 39.17
C LEU A 147 25.94 14.48 38.01
N SER A 148 25.69 13.19 38.31
CA SER A 148 25.43 12.20 37.25
C SER A 148 24.04 12.37 36.61
N ALA A 149 23.07 12.95 37.33
CA ALA A 149 21.72 13.22 36.84
C ALA A 149 21.62 14.49 35.96
N GLU A 150 22.57 15.43 36.07
CA GLU A 150 22.70 16.57 35.15
C GLU A 150 22.84 16.11 33.68
N ASN A 151 23.53 14.98 33.46
CA ASN A 151 23.61 14.34 32.15
C ASN A 151 22.27 13.77 31.63
N ALA A 152 21.27 13.63 32.50
CA ALA A 152 19.94 13.12 32.14
C ALA A 152 18.93 14.23 31.83
N THR A 153 19.09 15.44 32.39
CA THR A 153 18.24 16.61 32.12
C THR A 153 18.36 17.14 30.69
N ASN A 154 19.48 16.86 30.01
CA ASN A 154 19.59 16.97 28.56
C ASN A 154 19.12 15.67 27.89
N GLY A 155 17.85 15.27 28.12
CA GLY A 155 17.23 14.12 27.46
C GLY A 155 18.11 12.87 27.43
N GLY A 156 18.36 12.27 28.60
CA GLY A 156 19.19 11.09 28.78
C GLY A 156 19.08 10.06 27.66
N GLY A 157 20.12 10.01 26.83
CA GLY A 157 20.28 9.03 25.76
C GLY A 157 21.22 9.49 24.66
N SER A 158 22.46 9.90 25.00
CA SER A 158 23.56 10.12 24.04
C SER A 158 23.16 10.72 22.68
N GLY A 159 22.27 11.71 22.68
CA GLY A 159 21.68 12.46 21.55
C GLY A 159 21.82 11.93 20.12
N LEU A 160 21.61 10.62 19.87
CA LEU A 160 21.75 10.09 18.50
C LEU A 160 20.59 10.57 17.62
N TRP A 161 19.41 10.70 18.22
CA TRP A 161 18.19 11.15 17.57
C TRP A 161 17.88 12.59 17.98
N SER A 162 17.60 13.43 16.98
CA SER A 162 17.13 14.80 17.13
C SER A 162 15.62 14.86 16.98
N THR A 163 14.98 15.81 17.65
CA THR A 163 13.52 16.03 17.59
C THR A 163 13.20 17.47 17.16
N ASN A 164 12.07 17.65 16.46
CA ASN A 164 11.55 18.97 16.05
C ASN A 164 10.03 18.86 15.90
N GLY A 165 9.30 19.34 16.91
CA GLY A 165 7.88 19.08 17.04
C GLY A 165 7.62 17.57 17.13
N THR A 166 6.80 17.04 16.23
CA THR A 166 6.48 15.61 16.13
C THR A 166 7.48 14.80 15.29
N ASN A 167 8.52 15.45 14.72
CA ASN A 167 9.52 14.77 13.89
C ASN A 167 10.68 14.25 14.73
N VAL A 168 11.22 13.09 14.34
CA VAL A 168 12.44 12.49 14.91
C VAL A 168 13.36 12.06 13.78
N TRP A 169 14.65 12.38 13.85
CA TRP A 169 15.63 12.01 12.81
C TRP A 169 17.05 11.85 13.34
N ARG A 170 17.93 11.21 12.56
CA ARG A 170 19.36 11.12 12.85
C ARG A 170 20.10 12.14 11.98
N ALA A 171 20.87 13.05 12.57
CA ALA A 171 21.57 14.10 11.81
C ALA A 171 22.70 13.56 10.90
N GLY A 172 23.22 12.37 11.20
CA GLY A 172 24.26 11.73 10.39
C GLY A 172 24.33 10.22 10.64
N GLY A 173 25.22 9.53 9.93
CA GLY A 173 25.48 8.08 9.99
C GLY A 173 24.31 7.19 9.57
N ARG A 174 24.30 5.93 10.02
CA ARG A 174 23.41 4.86 9.53
C ARG A 174 22.49 4.32 10.63
N VAL A 175 21.32 3.83 10.26
CA VAL A 175 20.30 3.24 11.14
C VAL A 175 20.17 1.75 10.80
N GLY A 176 20.49 0.90 11.75
CA GLY A 176 20.29 -0.56 11.65
C GLY A 176 19.08 -0.99 12.48
N ILE A 177 18.17 -1.77 11.90
CA ILE A 177 17.11 -2.49 12.63
C ILE A 177 17.43 -3.97 12.53
N GLY A 178 17.68 -4.62 13.67
CA GLY A 178 18.11 -6.03 13.71
C GLY A 178 19.57 -6.28 13.30
N THR A 179 20.37 -5.23 13.04
CA THR A 179 21.80 -5.33 12.72
C THR A 179 22.62 -4.27 13.45
N ALA A 180 23.81 -4.66 13.93
CA ALA A 180 24.77 -3.75 14.57
C ALA A 180 25.75 -3.08 13.56
N GLY A 181 25.77 -3.56 12.31
CA GLY A 181 26.68 -3.09 11.27
C GLY A 181 25.93 -2.73 9.99
N PRO A 182 25.13 -1.65 9.98
CA PRO A 182 24.32 -1.28 8.82
C PRO A 182 25.18 -0.96 7.59
N GLN A 183 24.87 -1.59 6.45
CA GLN A 183 25.61 -1.42 5.20
C GLN A 183 25.10 -0.27 4.32
N ALA A 184 23.95 0.31 4.68
CA ALA A 184 23.31 1.45 4.02
C ALA A 184 22.79 2.48 5.06
N PRO A 185 22.35 3.68 4.66
CA PRO A 185 21.77 4.68 5.57
C PRO A 185 20.62 4.15 6.44
N LEU A 186 19.76 3.31 5.87
CA LEU A 186 18.79 2.49 6.60
C LEU A 186 19.01 1.03 6.17
N ASP A 187 19.25 0.16 7.14
CA ASP A 187 19.46 -1.27 6.93
C ASP A 187 18.55 -2.05 7.88
N VAL A 188 17.67 -2.88 7.33
CA VAL A 188 16.69 -3.65 8.11
C VAL A 188 16.95 -5.12 7.88
N TRP A 189 17.40 -5.80 8.94
CA TRP A 189 17.47 -7.25 9.00
C TRP A 189 16.10 -7.79 9.46
N GLY A 190 15.17 -7.92 8.53
CA GLY A 190 13.81 -8.40 8.78
C GLY A 190 12.79 -7.78 7.83
N ASP A 191 11.51 -8.05 8.09
CA ASP A 191 10.41 -7.49 7.31
C ASP A 191 10.06 -6.06 7.74
N VAL A 192 9.62 -5.25 6.79
CA VAL A 192 9.08 -3.90 7.04
C VAL A 192 7.56 -3.95 6.83
N TYR A 193 6.80 -3.84 7.92
CA TYR A 193 5.34 -3.83 7.86
C TYR A 193 4.79 -2.40 7.81
N VAL A 194 4.17 -2.04 6.69
CA VAL A 194 3.61 -0.70 6.43
C VAL A 194 2.08 -0.81 6.35
N GLN A 195 1.37 -0.15 7.26
CA GLN A 195 -0.09 -0.13 7.34
C GLN A 195 -0.64 1.28 7.19
N ASN A 196 -1.83 1.41 6.58
CA ASN A 196 -2.52 2.69 6.36
C ASN A 196 -1.63 3.77 5.71
N ALA A 197 -0.64 3.35 4.91
CA ALA A 197 0.39 4.21 4.34
C ALA A 197 0.92 3.64 3.02
N SER A 198 1.86 4.37 2.40
CA SER A 198 2.55 3.97 1.17
C SER A 198 4.05 3.76 1.46
N PHE A 199 4.68 2.80 0.80
CA PHE A 199 6.14 2.72 0.75
C PHE A 199 6.64 3.37 -0.54
N GLU A 200 7.41 4.45 -0.43
CA GLU A 200 7.85 5.26 -1.56
C GLU A 200 9.38 5.35 -1.63
N VAL A 201 9.93 5.13 -2.84
CA VAL A 201 11.33 5.39 -3.17
C VAL A 201 11.38 6.50 -4.22
N ARG A 202 12.18 7.53 -3.98
CA ARG A 202 12.36 8.68 -4.87
C ARG A 202 13.79 8.82 -5.36
N ASN A 203 13.92 9.26 -6.60
CA ASN A 203 15.17 9.79 -7.15
C ASN A 203 15.23 11.31 -6.92
N SER A 204 16.44 11.87 -6.85
CA SER A 204 16.71 13.32 -6.74
C SER A 204 16.08 14.17 -7.85
N THR A 205 15.73 13.56 -8.98
CA THR A 205 15.12 14.25 -10.14
C THR A 205 13.60 14.23 -10.14
N GLY A 206 12.95 13.64 -9.13
CA GLY A 206 11.48 13.61 -8.99
C GLY A 206 10.79 12.34 -9.48
N GLY A 207 11.53 11.40 -10.07
CA GLY A 207 11.05 10.05 -10.37
C GLY A 207 10.77 9.27 -9.08
N ARG A 208 9.71 8.47 -9.07
CA ARG A 208 9.30 7.69 -7.89
C ARG A 208 8.76 6.32 -8.24
N ALA A 209 8.95 5.38 -7.32
CA ALA A 209 8.28 4.09 -7.26
C ALA A 209 7.52 4.00 -5.93
N ILE A 210 6.23 3.74 -5.97
CA ILE A 210 5.36 3.67 -4.80
C ILE A 210 4.63 2.33 -4.76
N TYR A 211 4.68 1.65 -3.62
CA TYR A 211 3.80 0.55 -3.27
C TYR A 211 2.68 1.07 -2.37
N ASN A 212 1.44 1.02 -2.86
CA ASN A 212 0.29 1.52 -2.13
C ASN A 212 -1.04 0.93 -2.61
N TRP A 213 -2.15 1.37 -2.00
CA TRP A 213 -3.51 0.93 -2.31
C TRP A 213 -4.32 2.02 -3.05
N ALA A 214 -5.26 1.65 -3.94
CA ALA A 214 -6.43 2.46 -4.32
C ALA A 214 -7.67 1.63 -4.06
N GLY A 215 -8.49 2.04 -3.09
CA GLY A 215 -9.55 1.16 -2.62
C GLY A 215 -8.95 -0.19 -2.20
N ASP A 216 -9.47 -1.27 -2.77
CA ASP A 216 -9.05 -2.65 -2.56
C ASP A 216 -7.94 -3.13 -3.51
N GLN A 217 -7.42 -2.25 -4.38
CA GLN A 217 -6.38 -2.61 -5.34
C GLN A 217 -4.99 -2.23 -4.86
N ALA A 218 -4.16 -3.25 -4.59
CA ALA A 218 -2.73 -3.09 -4.41
C ALA A 218 -2.08 -2.66 -5.74
N ARG A 219 -1.16 -1.70 -5.69
CA ARG A 219 -0.50 -1.15 -6.88
C ARG A 219 0.98 -0.90 -6.66
N LEU A 220 1.73 -1.15 -7.72
CA LEU A 220 3.05 -0.57 -7.94
C LEU A 220 2.90 0.60 -8.92
N ARG A 221 3.11 1.82 -8.43
CA ARG A 221 3.07 3.03 -9.25
C ARG A 221 4.46 3.50 -9.58
N ILE A 222 4.68 3.76 -10.86
CA ILE A 222 5.97 4.20 -11.38
C ILE A 222 5.72 5.40 -12.29
N GLY A 223 6.38 6.51 -12.01
CA GLY A 223 6.11 7.79 -12.67
C GLY A 223 6.63 9.00 -11.89
N GLY A 224 6.11 10.18 -12.17
CA GLY A 224 6.58 11.47 -11.61
C GLY A 224 7.06 12.44 -12.69
N ASN A 225 7.75 13.50 -12.29
CA ASN A 225 8.48 14.37 -13.22
C ASN A 225 9.97 13.99 -13.17
N GLY A 226 10.68 14.04 -14.30
CA GLY A 226 12.13 13.80 -14.36
C GLY A 226 12.56 12.38 -14.73
N ALA A 227 13.86 12.12 -14.58
CA ALA A 227 14.51 10.88 -15.02
C ALA A 227 14.01 9.67 -14.19
N GLY A 228 13.54 8.62 -14.86
CA GLY A 228 12.92 7.44 -14.24
C GLY A 228 11.40 7.38 -14.41
N ALA A 229 10.71 8.52 -14.40
CA ALA A 229 9.27 8.56 -14.66
C ALA A 229 8.92 8.32 -16.13
N SER A 230 9.71 8.88 -17.05
CA SER A 230 9.63 8.62 -18.49
C SER A 230 10.11 7.21 -18.88
N ASN A 231 10.99 6.64 -18.05
CA ASN A 231 11.69 5.40 -18.36
C ASN A 231 10.94 4.15 -17.88
N GLY A 232 9.87 4.34 -17.09
CA GLY A 232 9.02 3.26 -16.60
C GLY A 232 9.70 2.31 -15.60
N PHE A 233 9.28 1.06 -15.58
CA PHE A 233 9.75 -0.01 -14.72
C PHE A 233 10.69 -0.96 -15.45
N ALA A 234 11.70 -1.48 -14.77
CA ALA A 234 12.44 -2.62 -15.28
C ALA A 234 12.87 -3.56 -14.15
N ILE A 235 12.79 -4.85 -14.42
CA ILE A 235 13.50 -5.91 -13.71
C ILE A 235 14.75 -6.18 -14.53
N GLN A 236 15.92 -5.90 -13.95
CA GLN A 236 17.20 -5.97 -14.65
C GLN A 236 18.10 -7.09 -14.12
N GLY A 237 18.86 -7.69 -15.03
CA GLY A 237 20.01 -8.52 -14.71
C GLY A 237 21.30 -7.69 -14.63
N GLY A 238 22.44 -8.37 -14.62
CA GLY A 238 23.76 -7.72 -14.65
C GLY A 238 23.92 -6.81 -15.88
N GLY A 239 24.65 -5.69 -15.70
CA GLY A 239 24.99 -4.79 -16.80
C GLY A 239 23.80 -4.04 -17.41
N ASN A 240 22.76 -3.73 -16.63
CA ASN A 240 21.53 -3.03 -17.08
C ASN A 240 20.73 -3.78 -18.15
N THR A 241 20.83 -5.12 -18.19
CA THR A 241 20.03 -5.96 -19.10
C THR A 241 18.59 -6.04 -18.62
N ASN A 242 17.61 -5.66 -19.43
CA ASN A 242 16.20 -5.76 -19.04
C ASN A 242 15.71 -7.19 -19.25
N LEU A 243 15.29 -7.84 -18.16
CA LEU A 243 14.62 -9.13 -18.18
C LEU A 243 13.12 -8.95 -18.43
N LEU A 244 12.53 -7.98 -17.75
CA LEU A 244 11.17 -7.47 -17.98
C LEU A 244 11.18 -5.96 -17.89
N ARG A 245 10.51 -5.28 -18.81
CA ARG A 245 10.43 -3.82 -18.83
C ARG A 245 9.02 -3.36 -19.17
N VAL A 246 8.52 -2.36 -18.44
CA VAL A 246 7.32 -1.60 -18.79
C VAL A 246 7.75 -0.15 -18.98
N THR A 247 7.66 0.38 -20.18
CA THR A 247 8.09 1.76 -20.47
C THR A 247 7.02 2.78 -20.06
N GLY A 248 7.38 4.06 -19.95
CA GLY A 248 6.44 5.14 -19.61
C GLY A 248 5.30 5.34 -20.62
N ASN A 249 5.45 4.85 -21.86
CA ASN A 249 4.40 4.84 -22.89
C ASN A 249 3.63 3.50 -22.98
N GLY A 250 3.74 2.64 -21.96
CA GLY A 250 2.91 1.44 -21.83
C GLY A 250 3.36 0.22 -22.62
N ARG A 251 4.58 0.21 -23.18
CA ARG A 251 5.10 -0.97 -23.88
C ARG A 251 5.73 -1.94 -22.90
N VAL A 252 5.59 -3.24 -23.18
CA VAL A 252 6.13 -4.33 -22.38
C VAL A 252 7.18 -5.09 -23.18
N GLY A 253 8.39 -5.19 -22.63
CA GLY A 253 9.49 -5.98 -23.18
C GLY A 253 9.82 -7.16 -22.27
N ILE A 254 10.04 -8.34 -22.85
CA ILE A 254 10.54 -9.54 -22.15
C ILE A 254 11.83 -9.99 -22.85
N GLY A 255 12.94 -9.99 -22.13
CA GLY A 255 14.24 -10.43 -22.64
C GLY A 255 14.88 -9.51 -23.68
N THR A 256 14.38 -8.28 -23.87
CA THR A 256 14.83 -7.35 -24.93
C THR A 256 16.22 -6.75 -24.71
N GLY A 257 16.96 -7.19 -23.68
CA GLY A 257 18.31 -6.71 -23.39
C GLY A 257 18.31 -5.24 -22.95
N ALA A 258 19.28 -4.45 -23.42
CA ALA A 258 19.39 -3.04 -23.05
C ALA A 258 18.41 -2.13 -23.83
N GLU A 259 17.75 -2.66 -24.86
CA GLU A 259 16.91 -1.89 -25.76
C GLU A 259 15.47 -1.77 -25.23
N ASN A 260 14.80 -0.67 -25.61
CA ASN A 260 13.38 -0.51 -25.34
C ASN A 260 12.56 -1.41 -26.28
N PRO A 261 11.42 -1.96 -25.84
CA PRO A 261 10.53 -2.73 -26.70
C PRO A 261 10.10 -1.94 -27.95
N ALA A 262 10.23 -2.56 -29.12
CA ALA A 262 9.93 -1.93 -30.41
C ALA A 262 8.42 -1.77 -30.65
N THR A 263 7.61 -2.65 -30.06
CA THR A 263 6.14 -2.71 -30.17
C THR A 263 5.49 -2.70 -28.79
N THR A 264 4.16 -2.81 -28.72
CA THR A 264 3.41 -2.85 -27.45
C THR A 264 3.80 -4.04 -26.58
N LEU A 265 3.97 -5.22 -27.18
CA LEU A 265 4.51 -6.41 -26.53
C LEU A 265 5.65 -6.95 -27.39
N ASP A 266 6.87 -6.89 -26.87
CA ASP A 266 8.08 -7.35 -27.53
C ASP A 266 8.73 -8.47 -26.70
N VAL A 267 8.76 -9.67 -27.25
CA VAL A 267 9.32 -10.85 -26.58
C VAL A 267 10.52 -11.34 -27.37
N TYR A 268 11.71 -11.13 -26.82
CA TYR A 268 12.95 -11.65 -27.39
C TYR A 268 13.17 -13.09 -26.92
N GLY A 269 12.50 -14.02 -27.59
CA GLY A 269 12.55 -15.45 -27.28
C GLY A 269 11.34 -16.21 -27.80
N ALA A 270 11.31 -17.53 -27.57
CA ALA A 270 10.17 -18.36 -27.94
C ALA A 270 8.99 -18.16 -26.96
N VAL A 271 7.78 -18.07 -27.51
CA VAL A 271 6.53 -18.04 -26.73
C VAL A 271 5.88 -19.43 -26.76
N THR A 272 5.62 -19.99 -25.58
CA THR A 272 4.85 -21.25 -25.46
C THR A 272 3.45 -20.96 -24.95
N ILE A 273 2.43 -21.31 -25.73
CA ILE A 273 1.01 -21.18 -25.36
C ILE A 273 0.50 -22.56 -24.95
N ARG A 274 -0.07 -22.67 -23.73
CA ARG A 274 -0.58 -23.93 -23.17
C ARG A 274 -2.10 -23.96 -22.98
N GLY A 275 -2.76 -22.81 -23.13
CA GLY A 275 -4.21 -22.68 -22.97
C GLY A 275 -5.02 -23.12 -24.19
N GLY A 276 -4.41 -23.16 -25.38
CA GLY A 276 -5.11 -23.47 -26.63
C GLY A 276 -4.23 -24.11 -27.71
N ALA A 277 -4.82 -24.51 -28.83
CA ALA A 277 -4.18 -25.36 -29.83
C ALA A 277 -4.35 -24.95 -31.30
N ASP A 278 -5.03 -23.85 -31.58
CA ASP A 278 -5.23 -23.30 -32.91
C ASP A 278 -5.03 -21.77 -32.95
N ILE A 279 -5.01 -21.22 -34.17
CA ILE A 279 -4.98 -19.79 -34.45
C ILE A 279 -6.29 -19.44 -35.13
N VAL A 280 -7.02 -18.49 -34.54
CA VAL A 280 -8.35 -18.07 -34.98
C VAL A 280 -8.38 -16.60 -35.36
N GLU A 281 -9.32 -16.25 -36.23
CA GLU A 281 -9.76 -14.87 -36.46
C GLU A 281 -11.28 -14.79 -36.22
N GLY A 282 -11.75 -13.60 -35.86
CA GLY A 282 -13.18 -13.34 -35.64
C GLY A 282 -13.87 -12.99 -36.95
N PHE A 283 -14.96 -13.69 -37.28
CA PHE A 283 -15.75 -13.39 -38.47
C PHE A 283 -17.21 -13.08 -38.12
N GLY A 284 -17.83 -12.22 -38.92
CA GLY A 284 -19.28 -12.06 -38.94
C GLY A 284 -19.94 -13.20 -39.73
N THR A 285 -21.14 -13.60 -39.34
CA THR A 285 -21.96 -14.57 -40.07
C THR A 285 -23.11 -13.90 -40.78
N HIS A 286 -23.57 -14.53 -41.86
CA HIS A 286 -24.89 -14.26 -42.42
C HIS A 286 -25.94 -15.10 -41.68
N GLY A 287 -27.01 -14.45 -41.20
CA GLY A 287 -27.99 -15.05 -40.29
C GLY A 287 -27.50 -15.04 -38.84
N ASP A 288 -28.34 -14.55 -37.92
CA ASP A 288 -28.08 -14.53 -36.47
C ASP A 288 -28.22 -15.94 -35.85
N GLU A 289 -27.69 -16.97 -36.52
CA GLU A 289 -27.72 -18.34 -36.01
C GLU A 289 -26.52 -18.59 -35.10
N ASP A 290 -26.78 -19.14 -33.91
CA ASP A 290 -25.74 -19.61 -33.00
C ASP A 290 -24.97 -20.76 -33.69
N VAL A 291 -23.82 -20.42 -34.27
CA VAL A 291 -22.96 -21.41 -34.93
C VAL A 291 -22.14 -22.15 -33.88
N GLU A 292 -22.49 -23.41 -33.66
CA GLU A 292 -21.79 -24.25 -32.69
C GLU A 292 -20.33 -24.52 -33.07
N PRO A 293 -19.43 -24.71 -32.08
CA PRO A 293 -18.06 -25.13 -32.33
C PRO A 293 -17.94 -26.44 -33.15
N GLY A 294 -16.90 -26.52 -33.96
CA GLY A 294 -16.61 -27.62 -34.88
C GLY A 294 -17.35 -27.53 -36.22
N THR A 295 -18.22 -26.52 -36.39
CA THR A 295 -18.91 -26.26 -37.65
C THR A 295 -17.94 -25.77 -38.72
N VAL A 296 -18.02 -26.36 -39.92
CA VAL A 296 -17.25 -25.94 -41.08
C VAL A 296 -17.91 -24.73 -41.74
N MET A 297 -17.10 -23.69 -41.97
CA MET A 297 -17.55 -22.41 -42.52
C MET A 297 -17.00 -22.19 -43.92
N VAL A 298 -17.77 -21.52 -44.77
CA VAL A 298 -17.39 -21.10 -46.12
C VAL A 298 -17.52 -19.59 -46.24
N ILE A 299 -16.73 -18.99 -47.13
CA ILE A 299 -16.84 -17.58 -47.51
C ILE A 299 -18.21 -17.36 -48.13
N ASP A 300 -18.93 -16.38 -47.58
CA ASP A 300 -20.21 -15.95 -48.14
C ASP A 300 -19.96 -15.07 -49.37
N ALA A 301 -20.36 -15.56 -50.53
CA ALA A 301 -20.18 -14.87 -51.80
C ALA A 301 -21.12 -13.67 -51.96
N ASP A 302 -22.24 -13.66 -51.24
CA ASP A 302 -23.27 -12.62 -51.33
C ASP A 302 -23.06 -11.54 -50.24
N ASN A 303 -22.28 -11.85 -49.20
CA ASN A 303 -21.98 -10.94 -48.10
C ASN A 303 -20.47 -10.84 -47.85
N ALA A 304 -19.82 -9.90 -48.54
CA ALA A 304 -18.36 -9.72 -48.47
C ALA A 304 -17.85 -9.57 -47.02
N GLY A 305 -16.79 -10.33 -46.69
CA GLY A 305 -16.18 -10.36 -45.36
C GLY A 305 -16.92 -11.22 -44.32
N LYS A 306 -18.07 -11.80 -44.68
CA LYS A 306 -18.81 -12.73 -43.82
C LYS A 306 -18.62 -14.18 -44.22
N LEU A 307 -18.97 -15.05 -43.29
CA LEU A 307 -19.01 -16.50 -43.51
C LEU A 307 -20.45 -17.03 -43.43
N ALA A 308 -20.64 -18.18 -44.06
CA ALA A 308 -21.85 -18.98 -43.98
C ALA A 308 -21.48 -20.42 -43.58
N VAL A 309 -22.44 -21.15 -43.03
CA VAL A 309 -22.29 -22.59 -42.75
C VAL A 309 -22.13 -23.33 -44.08
N SER A 310 -21.15 -24.23 -44.18
CA SER A 310 -20.95 -25.01 -45.42
C SER A 310 -22.17 -25.89 -45.72
N ASP A 311 -22.68 -25.90 -46.95
CA ASP A 311 -23.91 -26.63 -47.33
C ASP A 311 -23.75 -27.55 -48.54
N ARG A 312 -22.55 -27.60 -49.12
CA ARG A 312 -22.26 -28.32 -50.36
C ARG A 312 -20.96 -29.10 -50.27
N THR A 313 -20.90 -30.21 -50.99
CA THR A 313 -19.69 -31.04 -51.06
C THR A 313 -18.59 -30.36 -51.88
N TYR A 314 -17.33 -30.47 -51.42
CA TYR A 314 -16.16 -29.90 -52.11
C TYR A 314 -16.31 -28.40 -52.42
N ASP A 315 -16.71 -27.61 -51.43
CA ASP A 315 -16.78 -26.17 -51.58
C ASP A 315 -15.38 -25.56 -51.49
N ALA A 316 -14.90 -25.00 -52.60
CA ALA A 316 -13.62 -24.31 -52.66
C ALA A 316 -13.61 -22.98 -51.87
N ARG A 317 -14.78 -22.53 -51.39
CA ARG A 317 -14.90 -21.34 -50.54
C ARG A 317 -14.66 -21.64 -49.06
N VAL A 318 -14.22 -22.84 -48.70
CA VAL A 318 -14.01 -23.20 -47.30
C VAL A 318 -13.03 -22.24 -46.61
N ALA A 319 -13.48 -21.65 -45.50
CA ALA A 319 -12.76 -20.59 -44.79
C ALA A 319 -12.12 -21.08 -43.50
N GLY A 320 -12.59 -22.20 -42.95
CA GLY A 320 -12.09 -22.78 -41.70
C GLY A 320 -13.18 -23.47 -40.90
N VAL A 321 -12.88 -23.68 -39.62
CA VAL A 321 -13.78 -24.36 -38.68
C VAL A 321 -13.95 -23.52 -37.43
N VAL A 322 -15.17 -23.43 -36.91
CA VAL A 322 -15.42 -22.74 -35.62
C VAL A 322 -14.67 -23.45 -34.50
N SER A 323 -13.77 -22.74 -33.81
CA SER A 323 -12.97 -23.28 -32.70
C SER A 323 -13.81 -23.46 -31.43
N GLY A 324 -13.34 -24.30 -30.49
CA GLY A 324 -14.01 -24.56 -29.21
C GLY A 324 -14.52 -25.99 -29.03
N ALA A 325 -14.67 -26.76 -30.11
CA ALA A 325 -15.22 -28.12 -30.05
C ALA A 325 -14.29 -29.07 -29.31
N GLY A 326 -14.86 -30.08 -28.64
CA GLY A 326 -14.11 -31.05 -27.86
C GLY A 326 -13.32 -30.45 -26.68
N GLY A 327 -13.67 -29.22 -26.25
CA GLY A 327 -13.01 -28.52 -25.14
C GLY A 327 -11.67 -27.88 -25.52
N VAL A 328 -11.32 -27.84 -26.81
CA VAL A 328 -10.08 -27.19 -27.29
C VAL A 328 -10.32 -25.69 -27.42
N GLN A 329 -9.59 -24.89 -26.66
CA GLN A 329 -9.68 -23.44 -26.73
C GLN A 329 -8.73 -22.86 -27.80
N PRO A 330 -9.03 -21.65 -28.31
CA PRO A 330 -8.10 -20.91 -29.13
C PRO A 330 -6.77 -20.62 -28.45
N GLY A 331 -5.67 -20.83 -29.18
CA GLY A 331 -4.33 -20.48 -28.70
C GLY A 331 -4.03 -19.00 -28.91
N ILE A 332 -4.33 -18.49 -30.11
CA ILE A 332 -4.18 -17.08 -30.50
C ILE A 332 -5.45 -16.65 -31.22
N LYS A 333 -6.04 -15.52 -30.80
CA LYS A 333 -7.09 -14.82 -31.56
C LYS A 333 -6.49 -13.58 -32.22
N LEU A 334 -6.61 -13.49 -33.53
CA LEU A 334 -6.23 -12.34 -34.34
C LEU A 334 -7.45 -11.43 -34.54
N GLY A 335 -7.20 -10.12 -34.61
CA GLY A 335 -8.22 -9.10 -34.84
C GLY A 335 -7.69 -7.69 -34.57
N GLN A 336 -8.43 -6.69 -35.03
CA GLN A 336 -8.16 -5.29 -34.77
C GLN A 336 -9.47 -4.56 -34.48
N ASP A 337 -9.58 -3.94 -33.30
CA ASP A 337 -10.81 -3.23 -32.92
C ASP A 337 -11.22 -2.17 -33.96
N GLY A 338 -12.50 -2.20 -34.35
CA GLY A 338 -13.10 -1.29 -35.30
C GLY A 338 -12.72 -1.55 -36.76
N HIS A 339 -12.07 -2.70 -37.04
CA HIS A 339 -11.66 -3.12 -38.38
C HIS A 339 -11.92 -4.61 -38.57
N LEU A 340 -12.78 -4.97 -39.54
CA LEU A 340 -13.14 -6.37 -39.82
C LEU A 340 -13.61 -7.11 -38.55
N ASP A 341 -14.51 -6.49 -37.80
CA ASP A 341 -15.02 -7.02 -36.53
C ASP A 341 -15.83 -8.32 -36.75
N GLY A 342 -15.79 -9.21 -35.76
CA GLY A 342 -16.51 -10.47 -35.76
C GLY A 342 -16.27 -11.28 -34.50
N ASP A 343 -17.33 -11.91 -33.97
CA ASP A 343 -17.25 -12.66 -32.72
C ASP A 343 -17.02 -14.15 -32.93
N LEU A 344 -17.36 -14.70 -34.10
CA LEU A 344 -17.24 -16.13 -34.37
C LEU A 344 -15.77 -16.52 -34.55
N PRO A 345 -15.17 -17.32 -33.65
CA PRO A 345 -13.76 -17.67 -33.73
C PRO A 345 -13.54 -18.81 -34.73
N VAL A 346 -13.00 -18.50 -35.91
CA VAL A 346 -12.76 -19.49 -36.96
C VAL A 346 -11.28 -19.82 -37.03
N ALA A 347 -10.96 -21.09 -36.80
CA ALA A 347 -9.62 -21.61 -36.92
C ALA A 347 -9.25 -21.83 -38.39
N MET A 348 -8.15 -21.19 -38.80
CA MET A 348 -7.56 -21.32 -40.13
C MET A 348 -6.37 -22.28 -40.13
N THR A 349 -5.78 -22.51 -38.95
CA THR A 349 -4.66 -23.44 -38.76
C THR A 349 -4.60 -23.94 -37.32
N GLY A 350 -4.15 -25.18 -37.14
CA GLY A 350 -3.96 -25.80 -35.83
C GLY A 350 -4.73 -27.10 -35.65
N ARG A 351 -4.90 -27.53 -34.39
CA ARG A 351 -5.63 -28.77 -34.06
C ARG A 351 -7.03 -28.43 -33.57
N VAL A 352 -8.03 -28.83 -34.35
CA VAL A 352 -9.42 -28.45 -34.14
C VAL A 352 -10.30 -29.69 -34.20
N TYR A 353 -11.30 -29.79 -33.34
CA TYR A 353 -12.35 -30.80 -33.51
C TYR A 353 -13.37 -30.31 -34.53
N VAL A 354 -13.62 -31.10 -35.55
CA VAL A 354 -14.50 -30.77 -36.68
C VAL A 354 -15.69 -31.70 -36.66
N LYS A 355 -16.89 -31.16 -36.87
CA LYS A 355 -18.09 -31.94 -37.13
C LYS A 355 -17.92 -32.67 -38.46
N CYS A 356 -18.03 -33.99 -38.44
CA CYS A 356 -17.81 -34.82 -39.62
C CYS A 356 -18.95 -35.80 -39.84
N THR A 357 -19.12 -36.22 -41.08
CA THR A 357 -20.01 -37.31 -41.51
C THR A 357 -19.23 -38.37 -42.30
N THR A 358 -19.67 -39.62 -42.21
CA THR A 358 -19.10 -40.74 -42.98
C THR A 358 -19.79 -40.95 -44.34
N GLU A 359 -20.39 -39.91 -44.94
CA GLU A 359 -21.02 -39.97 -46.27
C GLU A 359 -20.07 -40.53 -47.35
N ASN A 360 -18.79 -40.15 -47.29
CA ASN A 360 -17.71 -40.68 -48.15
C ASN A 360 -16.93 -41.85 -47.50
N GLY A 361 -17.60 -42.60 -46.62
CA GLY A 361 -17.05 -43.72 -45.87
C GLY A 361 -16.34 -43.33 -44.56
N PRO A 362 -15.80 -44.32 -43.83
CA PRO A 362 -15.11 -44.10 -42.56
C PRO A 362 -13.91 -43.16 -42.70
N ILE A 363 -13.74 -42.27 -41.71
CA ILE A 363 -12.59 -41.35 -41.61
C ILE A 363 -11.51 -42.02 -40.77
N ARG A 364 -10.28 -42.02 -41.27
CA ARG A 364 -9.09 -42.55 -40.61
C ARG A 364 -8.02 -41.47 -40.47
N PRO A 365 -7.15 -41.53 -39.45
CA PRO A 365 -6.01 -40.62 -39.34
C PRO A 365 -5.20 -40.56 -40.64
N GLY A 366 -4.90 -39.34 -41.10
CA GLY A 366 -4.20 -39.05 -42.34
C GLY A 366 -5.11 -38.78 -43.55
N ASP A 367 -6.40 -39.11 -43.47
CA ASP A 367 -7.35 -38.81 -44.54
C ASP A 367 -7.51 -37.30 -44.73
N ARG A 368 -7.54 -36.85 -45.99
CA ARG A 368 -7.91 -35.47 -46.33
C ARG A 368 -9.41 -35.30 -46.14
N LEU A 369 -9.82 -34.17 -45.56
CA LEU A 369 -11.22 -33.84 -45.34
C LEU A 369 -11.63 -32.62 -46.16
N THR A 370 -12.87 -32.61 -46.63
CA THR A 370 -13.52 -31.52 -47.39
C THR A 370 -14.94 -31.31 -46.86
N THR A 371 -15.65 -30.27 -47.30
CA THR A 371 -17.05 -30.02 -46.90
C THR A 371 -17.98 -31.16 -47.35
N ALA A 372 -19.00 -31.46 -46.56
CA ALA A 372 -19.99 -32.51 -46.82
C ALA A 372 -21.31 -31.95 -47.38
N SER A 373 -22.25 -32.84 -47.72
CA SER A 373 -23.63 -32.42 -48.06
C SER A 373 -24.43 -32.01 -46.83
N LEU A 374 -24.08 -32.57 -45.66
CA LEU A 374 -24.65 -32.19 -44.37
C LEU A 374 -24.08 -30.84 -43.93
N ALA A 375 -24.98 -29.89 -43.65
CA ALA A 375 -24.62 -28.53 -43.30
C ALA A 375 -23.61 -28.48 -42.14
N GLY A 376 -22.55 -27.71 -42.31
CA GLY A 376 -21.52 -27.49 -41.29
C GLY A 376 -20.59 -28.68 -41.02
N HIS A 377 -20.71 -29.78 -41.78
CA HIS A 377 -19.91 -30.98 -41.57
C HIS A 377 -18.84 -31.14 -42.66
N ALA A 378 -17.74 -31.78 -42.28
CA ALA A 378 -16.74 -32.29 -43.20
C ALA A 378 -16.95 -33.78 -43.50
N MET A 379 -16.40 -34.26 -44.60
CA MET A 379 -16.34 -35.67 -44.97
C MET A 379 -14.98 -36.00 -45.59
N LYS A 380 -14.69 -37.29 -45.76
CA LYS A 380 -13.49 -37.75 -46.46
C LYS A 380 -13.46 -37.25 -47.90
N ALA A 381 -12.32 -36.69 -48.33
CA ALA A 381 -12.10 -36.26 -49.70
C ALA A 381 -11.58 -37.45 -50.54
N LEU A 382 -12.43 -38.01 -51.40
CA LEU A 382 -12.09 -39.10 -52.32
C LEU A 382 -11.75 -38.62 -53.73
N ASP A 383 -12.54 -37.69 -54.27
CA ASP A 383 -12.29 -37.00 -55.53
C ASP A 383 -11.10 -36.04 -55.39
N ARG A 384 -10.01 -36.32 -56.12
CA ARG A 384 -8.80 -35.52 -56.07
C ARG A 384 -8.88 -34.26 -56.92
N ASP A 385 -9.68 -34.26 -57.97
CA ASP A 385 -9.78 -33.15 -58.92
C ASP A 385 -10.62 -32.02 -58.30
N ARG A 386 -11.66 -32.39 -57.54
CA ARG A 386 -12.48 -31.42 -56.76
C ARG A 386 -11.86 -31.00 -55.44
N ALA A 387 -10.83 -31.70 -54.96
CA ALA A 387 -10.21 -31.42 -53.66
C ALA A 387 -9.33 -30.16 -53.69
N ASP A 388 -8.91 -29.70 -54.86
CA ASP A 388 -8.10 -28.49 -54.98
C ASP A 388 -8.88 -27.26 -54.49
N GLY A 389 -8.33 -26.53 -53.52
CA GLY A 389 -9.00 -25.41 -52.83
C GLY A 389 -10.17 -25.78 -51.88
N ALA A 390 -10.58 -27.05 -51.80
CA ALA A 390 -11.71 -27.48 -50.96
C ALA A 390 -11.30 -28.31 -49.73
N VAL A 391 -10.00 -28.53 -49.51
CA VAL A 391 -9.48 -29.33 -48.39
C VAL A 391 -9.38 -28.47 -47.13
N ILE A 392 -10.00 -28.95 -46.05
CA ILE A 392 -9.96 -28.33 -44.72
C ILE A 392 -8.65 -28.66 -43.98
N GLY A 393 -8.18 -29.90 -44.18
CA GLY A 393 -7.04 -30.43 -43.47
C GLY A 393 -7.00 -31.96 -43.50
N LYS A 394 -6.29 -32.54 -42.52
CA LYS A 394 -6.18 -33.99 -42.37
C LYS A 394 -6.69 -34.48 -41.02
N ALA A 395 -7.42 -35.58 -41.04
CA ALA A 395 -7.88 -36.24 -39.83
C ALA A 395 -6.70 -36.71 -38.95
N MET A 396 -6.83 -36.54 -37.64
CA MET A 396 -5.92 -37.03 -36.60
C MET A 396 -6.59 -38.09 -35.72
N SER A 397 -7.93 -38.14 -35.70
CA SER A 397 -8.72 -39.22 -35.09
C SER A 397 -9.61 -39.89 -36.13
N SER A 398 -10.23 -41.03 -35.78
CA SER A 398 -11.14 -41.75 -36.65
C SER A 398 -12.62 -41.40 -36.40
N LEU A 399 -13.46 -41.72 -37.39
CA LEU A 399 -14.91 -41.79 -37.28
C LEU A 399 -15.40 -42.98 -38.13
N GLU A 400 -15.91 -44.03 -37.50
CA GLU A 400 -16.25 -45.29 -38.17
C GLU A 400 -17.59 -45.22 -38.92
N SER A 401 -18.60 -44.54 -38.36
CA SER A 401 -19.92 -44.41 -38.98
C SER A 401 -20.70 -43.21 -38.43
N GLY A 402 -21.61 -42.66 -39.23
CA GLY A 402 -22.55 -41.62 -38.82
C GLY A 402 -21.91 -40.23 -38.77
N THR A 403 -22.31 -39.44 -37.78
CA THR A 403 -21.79 -38.09 -37.52
C THR A 403 -21.05 -38.03 -36.19
N GLY A 404 -20.00 -37.22 -36.11
CA GLY A 404 -19.27 -37.03 -34.86
C GLY A 404 -18.15 -36.01 -34.98
N LEU A 405 -17.46 -35.75 -33.86
CA LEU A 405 -16.28 -34.88 -33.86
C LEU A 405 -15.03 -35.68 -34.23
N VAL A 406 -14.27 -35.15 -35.19
CA VAL A 406 -12.96 -35.67 -35.58
C VAL A 406 -11.92 -34.62 -35.24
N LEU A 407 -10.83 -34.99 -34.56
CA LEU A 407 -9.68 -34.11 -34.39
C LEU A 407 -8.99 -33.98 -35.76
N VAL A 408 -8.80 -32.75 -36.23
CA VAL A 408 -8.24 -32.43 -37.54
C VAL A 408 -7.06 -31.49 -37.37
N LEU A 409 -5.98 -31.77 -38.09
CA LEU A 409 -4.93 -30.79 -38.35
C LEU A 409 -5.42 -29.90 -39.49
N VAL A 410 -5.97 -28.75 -39.13
CA VAL A 410 -6.48 -27.74 -40.06
C VAL A 410 -5.30 -27.01 -40.68
N ASN A 411 -5.32 -26.93 -42.01
CA ASN A 411 -4.38 -26.15 -42.81
C ASN A 411 -5.06 -25.94 -44.16
N LEU A 412 -5.73 -24.80 -44.30
CA LEU A 412 -6.43 -24.41 -45.52
C LEU A 412 -5.36 -24.10 -46.59
N GLN A 413 -5.47 -24.77 -47.75
CA GLN A 413 -4.52 -24.64 -48.87
C GLN A 413 -5.14 -23.92 -50.05
#